data_AF-A0A937M506-F1
#
_entry.id   AF-A0A937M506-F1
#
_cell.length_a   1.000
_cell.length_b   1.000
_cell.length_c   1.000
_cell.angle_alpha   90.00
_cell.angle_beta   90.00
_cell.angle_gamma   90.00
#
_symmetry.space_group_name_H-M   'P 1'
#
loop_
_entity.id
_entity.type
_entity.pdbx_description
1 polymer ?
#
loop_
_entity_poly.entity_id
_entity_poly.type
_entity_poly.pdbx_seq_one_letter_code
_entity_poly.pdbx_strand_id
1 'polypeptide(L)'
;MKIFFTLGLLAVSISTLAQSTISGTWMLEGPGTESEIALTAEGKRIQSEYDLLSDDPSLYCTPASSSRIWANPNAPIKIEQTDGLVRISYELFDLRREIPVGDESELTSQPSTRNLNGDSFPEMGSSFARIEGDSLIIESRNHAYGYIRTSRGIPQSPSTIAIEVLEVEGETLHITHTYIDESIFEKPLVLEYFFRRADGTELNNYNCTDANYDWFDELNAN
;
A
#
# COMPACT_ATOMS: atom_id res chain seq x y z
N MET A 1 27.77 -63.12 -25.43
CA MET A 1 27.10 -61.85 -25.75
C MET A 1 26.37 -61.38 -24.50
N LYS A 2 26.93 -60.42 -23.74
CA LYS A 2 26.36 -59.93 -22.47
C LYS A 2 25.61 -58.64 -22.76
N ILE A 3 24.30 -58.63 -22.50
CA ILE A 3 23.43 -57.46 -22.62
C ILE A 3 23.42 -56.75 -21.26
N PHE A 4 23.92 -55.52 -21.21
CA PHE A 4 23.80 -54.66 -20.04
C PHE A 4 22.48 -53.90 -20.11
N PHE A 5 21.66 -54.04 -19.06
CA PHE A 5 20.49 -53.21 -18.80
C PHE A 5 20.95 -51.95 -18.08
N THR A 6 20.76 -50.78 -18.69
CA THR A 6 21.00 -49.48 -18.05
C THR A 6 19.67 -48.97 -17.48
N LEU A 7 19.55 -48.99 -16.15
CA LEU A 7 18.40 -48.43 -15.43
C LEU A 7 18.66 -46.92 -15.26
N GLY A 8 17.90 -46.08 -15.97
CA GLY A 8 17.96 -44.63 -15.80
C GLY A 8 17.18 -44.20 -14.55
N LEU A 9 17.87 -43.69 -13.53
CA LEU A 9 17.22 -42.96 -12.45
C LEU A 9 16.79 -41.59 -12.97
N LEU A 10 15.48 -41.36 -13.08
CA LEU A 10 14.93 -40.00 -13.15
C LEU A 10 15.02 -39.37 -11.76
N ALA A 11 15.85 -38.36 -11.61
CA ALA A 11 15.81 -37.47 -10.46
C ALA A 11 14.58 -36.54 -10.62
N VAL A 12 13.57 -36.77 -9.79
CA VAL A 12 12.43 -35.85 -9.66
C VAL A 12 12.88 -34.73 -8.71
N SER A 13 13.20 -33.56 -9.26
CA SER A 13 13.42 -32.35 -8.46
C SER A 13 12.07 -31.91 -7.88
N ILE A 14 11.89 -32.12 -6.59
CA ILE A 14 10.75 -31.56 -5.86
C ILE A 14 11.10 -30.11 -5.57
N SER A 15 10.57 -29.18 -6.37
CA SER A 15 10.60 -27.76 -6.04
C SER A 15 9.69 -27.54 -4.83
N THR A 16 10.26 -27.47 -3.63
CA THR A 16 9.55 -26.91 -2.48
C THR A 16 9.35 -25.42 -2.76
N LEU A 17 8.12 -25.02 -3.11
CA LEU A 17 7.73 -23.60 -3.06
C LEU A 17 7.98 -23.14 -1.62
N ALA A 18 8.98 -22.31 -1.42
CA ALA A 18 9.16 -21.62 -0.15
C ALA A 18 7.88 -20.81 0.08
N GLN A 19 7.18 -21.06 1.19
CA GLN A 19 6.05 -20.23 1.58
C GLN A 19 6.59 -18.80 1.73
N SER A 20 6.04 -17.86 0.96
CA SER A 20 6.49 -16.48 1.01
C SER A 20 6.34 -15.94 2.44
N THR A 21 7.44 -15.46 3.02
CA THR A 21 7.52 -14.96 4.40
C THR A 21 6.62 -13.74 4.63
N ILE A 22 6.29 -13.02 3.56
CA ILE A 22 5.43 -11.83 3.58
C ILE A 22 3.94 -12.15 3.65
N SER A 23 3.54 -13.35 3.23
CA SER A 23 2.13 -13.76 3.31
C SER A 23 1.73 -13.94 4.78
N GLY A 24 0.56 -13.40 5.14
CA GLY A 24 0.07 -13.39 6.51
C GLY A 24 -0.79 -12.17 6.81
N THR A 25 -1.24 -12.09 8.05
CA THR A 25 -1.91 -10.91 8.58
C THR A 25 -0.91 -10.11 9.42
N TRP A 26 -0.92 -8.80 9.22
CA TRP A 26 0.00 -7.85 9.81
C TRP A 26 -0.77 -6.74 10.51
N MET A 27 -0.23 -6.27 11.64
CA MET A 27 -0.78 -5.13 12.38
C MET A 27 0.30 -4.11 12.65
N LEU A 28 -0.01 -2.83 12.45
CA LEU A 28 0.92 -1.73 12.68
C LEU A 28 1.46 -1.77 14.11
N GLU A 29 2.78 -1.67 14.25
CA GLU A 29 3.50 -1.68 15.51
C GLU A 29 4.24 -0.37 15.70
N GLY A 30 3.71 0.47 16.60
CA GLY A 30 4.30 1.75 16.95
C GLY A 30 4.09 2.84 15.89
N PRO A 31 4.66 4.03 16.14
CA PRO A 31 4.70 5.08 15.13
C PRO A 31 5.72 4.72 14.05
N GLY A 32 5.39 5.07 12.81
CA GLY A 32 6.38 5.07 11.73
C GLY A 32 7.40 6.19 11.85
N THR A 33 8.38 6.21 10.96
CA THR A 33 9.28 7.35 10.77
C THR A 33 8.88 8.15 9.53
N GLU A 34 9.38 9.37 9.42
CA GLU A 34 9.19 10.22 8.26
C GLU A 34 10.43 11.09 8.04
N SER A 35 10.86 11.18 6.79
CA SER A 35 11.94 12.07 6.38
C SER A 35 11.53 13.54 6.49
N GLU A 36 12.51 14.45 6.46
CA GLU A 36 12.20 15.87 6.28
C GLU A 36 11.34 16.09 5.02
N ILE A 37 10.24 16.82 5.18
CA ILE A 37 9.36 17.22 4.08
C ILE A 37 9.92 18.49 3.44
N ALA A 38 10.62 18.32 2.32
CA ALA A 38 11.15 19.45 1.54
C ALA A 38 10.26 19.68 0.31
N LEU A 39 9.33 20.62 0.41
CA LEU A 39 8.42 20.99 -0.68
C LEU A 39 9.02 22.07 -1.58
N THR A 40 8.80 21.93 -2.88
CA THR A 40 9.05 22.99 -3.88
C THR A 40 8.11 24.19 -3.64
N ALA A 41 8.26 25.25 -4.42
CA ALA A 41 7.32 26.36 -4.40
C ALA A 41 5.89 25.93 -4.74
N GLU A 42 5.72 25.01 -5.70
CA GLU A 42 4.40 24.51 -6.10
C GLU A 42 3.81 23.57 -5.03
N GLY A 43 4.62 22.67 -4.46
CA GLY A 43 4.19 21.84 -3.34
C GLY A 43 3.71 22.67 -2.15
N LYS A 44 4.40 23.77 -1.82
CA LYS A 44 3.99 24.72 -0.77
C LYS A 44 2.70 25.45 -1.12
N ARG A 45 2.52 25.83 -2.39
CA ARG A 45 1.29 26.48 -2.87
C ARG A 45 0.08 25.57 -2.66
N ILE A 46 0.17 24.32 -3.15
CA ILE A 46 -0.91 23.32 -2.99
C ILE A 46 -1.17 23.06 -1.50
N GLN A 47 -0.13 22.84 -0.70
CA GLN A 47 -0.29 22.64 0.74
C GLN A 47 -0.98 23.83 1.43
N SER A 48 -0.69 25.07 1.03
CA SER A 48 -1.30 26.26 1.64
C SER A 48 -2.77 26.46 1.31
N GLU A 49 -3.26 25.79 0.26
CA GLU A 49 -4.66 25.80 -0.16
C GLU A 49 -5.48 24.68 0.50
N TYR A 50 -4.81 23.73 1.18
CA TYR A 50 -5.45 22.60 1.83
C TYR A 50 -6.25 23.00 3.07
N ASP A 51 -7.52 22.57 3.12
CA ASP A 51 -8.35 22.61 4.31
C ASP A 51 -8.68 21.18 4.78
N LEU A 52 -8.19 20.81 5.96
CA LEU A 52 -8.40 19.49 6.56
C LEU A 52 -9.89 19.13 6.70
N LEU A 53 -10.76 20.12 6.90
CA LEU A 53 -12.18 19.88 7.18
C LEU A 53 -13.01 19.67 5.92
N SER A 54 -12.48 20.01 4.74
CA SER A 54 -13.17 19.81 3.46
C SER A 54 -12.42 18.86 2.52
N ASP A 55 -11.10 18.84 2.60
CA ASP A 55 -10.26 18.23 1.58
C ASP A 55 -9.67 16.88 2.02
N ASP A 56 -9.89 16.44 3.26
CA ASP A 56 -9.50 15.09 3.68
C ASP A 56 -10.41 14.03 3.02
N PRO A 57 -9.89 13.17 2.13
CA PRO A 57 -10.70 12.16 1.44
C PRO A 57 -11.35 11.15 2.40
N SER A 58 -10.80 10.98 3.61
CA SER A 58 -11.38 10.07 4.61
C SER A 58 -12.75 10.50 5.12
N LEU A 59 -13.12 11.77 4.95
CA LEU A 59 -14.47 12.27 5.21
C LEU A 59 -15.53 11.58 4.33
N TYR A 60 -15.11 11.11 3.15
CA TYR A 60 -15.94 10.49 2.11
C TYR A 60 -15.59 9.03 1.89
N CYS A 61 -15.12 8.33 2.94
CA CYS A 61 -14.72 6.92 2.87
C CYS A 61 -13.70 6.60 1.77
N THR A 62 -12.88 7.59 1.38
CA THR A 62 -11.90 7.49 0.30
C THR A 62 -10.50 7.40 0.90
N PRO A 63 -9.66 6.43 0.48
CA PRO A 63 -8.27 6.34 0.92
C PRO A 63 -7.48 7.54 0.38
N ALA A 64 -6.84 8.31 1.27
CA ALA A 64 -6.06 9.47 0.83
C ALA A 64 -4.80 9.09 0.03
N SER A 65 -4.11 8.01 0.44
CA SER A 65 -2.90 7.50 -0.21
C SER A 65 -2.57 6.09 0.31
N SER A 66 -1.67 5.37 -0.38
CA SER A 66 -1.22 4.04 0.07
C SER A 66 -0.62 4.09 1.48
N SER A 67 0.27 5.03 1.75
CA SER A 67 0.90 5.17 3.06
C SER A 67 -0.08 5.51 4.18
N ARG A 68 -1.17 6.24 3.90
CA ARG A 68 -2.21 6.54 4.89
C ARG A 68 -2.99 5.28 5.29
N ILE A 69 -3.18 4.35 4.35
CA ILE A 69 -3.88 3.08 4.60
C ILE A 69 -2.98 2.12 5.39
N TRP A 70 -1.69 2.05 5.09
CA TRP A 70 -0.72 1.32 5.91
C TRP A 70 -0.62 1.85 7.34
N ALA A 71 -0.72 3.17 7.51
CA ALA A 71 -0.56 3.84 8.81
C ALA A 71 -1.81 3.80 9.71
N ASN A 72 -2.80 2.94 9.44
CA ASN A 72 -4.00 2.86 10.29
C ASN A 72 -3.75 2.00 11.54
N PRO A 73 -3.77 2.56 12.76
CA PRO A 73 -3.53 1.79 13.97
C PRO A 73 -4.67 0.80 14.21
N ASN A 74 -4.33 -0.36 14.77
CA ASN A 74 -5.26 -1.41 15.19
C ASN A 74 -6.11 -2.05 14.07
N ALA A 75 -5.84 -1.76 12.80
CA ALA A 75 -6.50 -2.44 11.68
C ALA A 75 -5.58 -3.54 11.12
N PRO A 76 -6.04 -4.80 11.03
CA PRO A 76 -5.30 -5.86 10.38
C PRO A 76 -5.21 -5.65 8.87
N ILE A 77 -4.07 -6.01 8.29
CA ILE A 77 -3.82 -6.01 6.85
C ILE A 77 -3.38 -7.41 6.46
N LYS A 78 -4.05 -8.02 5.48
CA LYS A 78 -3.73 -9.37 4.99
C LYS A 78 -2.99 -9.28 3.67
N ILE A 79 -1.84 -9.94 3.58
CA ILE A 79 -1.08 -10.11 2.35
C ILE A 79 -1.16 -11.57 1.91
N GLU A 80 -1.54 -11.78 0.66
CA GLU A 80 -1.56 -13.10 0.03
C GLU A 80 -0.79 -13.02 -1.30
N GLN A 81 0.21 -13.88 -1.47
CA GLN A 81 1.05 -13.89 -2.66
C GLN A 81 0.95 -15.22 -3.41
N THR A 82 0.82 -15.14 -4.73
CA THR A 82 0.97 -16.25 -5.67
C THR A 82 2.00 -15.91 -6.74
N ASP A 83 2.35 -16.87 -7.61
CA ASP A 83 3.42 -16.75 -8.61
C ASP A 83 3.27 -15.58 -9.62
N GLY A 84 2.12 -14.89 -9.67
CA GLY A 84 1.91 -13.75 -10.56
C GLY A 84 1.08 -12.62 -9.97
N LEU A 85 0.73 -12.68 -8.68
CA LEU A 85 -0.17 -11.72 -8.08
C LEU A 85 0.08 -11.57 -6.58
N VAL A 86 0.08 -10.33 -6.12
CA VAL A 86 -0.03 -9.98 -4.70
C VAL A 86 -1.41 -9.40 -4.46
N ARG A 87 -2.12 -9.96 -3.49
CA ARG A 87 -3.37 -9.41 -2.96
C ARG A 87 -3.10 -8.82 -1.59
N ILE A 88 -3.51 -7.57 -1.40
CA ILE A 88 -3.47 -6.91 -0.10
C ILE A 88 -4.90 -6.51 0.25
N SER A 89 -5.40 -7.06 1.35
CA SER A 89 -6.69 -6.69 1.92
C SER A 89 -6.46 -5.79 3.13
N TYR A 90 -7.15 -4.66 3.15
CA TYR A 90 -7.14 -3.73 4.27
C TYR A 90 -8.52 -3.74 4.91
N GLU A 91 -8.56 -3.74 6.24
CA GLU A 91 -9.83 -3.55 6.97
C GLU A 91 -10.36 -2.13 6.74
N LEU A 92 -9.52 -1.10 6.89
CA LEU A 92 -9.93 0.29 6.67
C LEU A 92 -10.52 0.50 5.26
N PHE A 93 -11.74 1.03 5.21
CA PHE A 93 -12.53 1.26 3.99
C PHE A 93 -12.78 0.01 3.13
N ASP A 94 -12.62 -1.18 3.70
CA ASP A 94 -12.89 -2.45 3.04
C ASP A 94 -12.08 -2.66 1.74
N LEU A 95 -10.86 -2.13 1.69
CA LEU A 95 -10.05 -2.07 0.47
C LEU A 95 -9.45 -3.43 0.10
N ARG A 96 -9.44 -3.72 -1.19
CA ARG A 96 -8.84 -4.89 -1.85
C ARG A 96 -7.95 -4.36 -2.96
N ARG A 97 -6.65 -4.61 -2.83
CA ARG A 97 -5.65 -4.22 -3.82
C ARG A 97 -5.08 -5.46 -4.48
N GLU A 98 -5.22 -5.55 -5.79
CA GLU A 98 -4.67 -6.62 -6.60
C GLU A 98 -3.51 -6.08 -7.43
N ILE A 99 -2.33 -6.66 -7.26
CA ILE A 99 -1.07 -6.14 -7.80
C ILE A 99 -0.41 -7.25 -8.63
N PRO A 100 -0.40 -7.15 -9.97
CA PRO A 100 0.33 -8.09 -10.81
C PRO A 100 1.83 -8.08 -10.49
N VAL A 101 2.44 -9.26 -10.49
CA VAL A 101 3.90 -9.40 -10.37
C VAL A 101 4.48 -9.43 -11.78
N GLY A 102 5.35 -8.48 -12.10
CA GLY A 102 5.90 -8.28 -13.44
C GLY A 102 6.78 -7.04 -13.51
N ASP A 103 6.61 -6.28 -14.59
CA ASP A 103 7.31 -5.02 -14.83
C ASP A 103 6.33 -3.88 -15.14
N GLU A 104 6.86 -2.72 -15.56
CA GLU A 104 6.07 -1.53 -15.87
C GLU A 104 4.96 -1.77 -16.92
N SER A 105 5.08 -2.81 -17.76
CA SER A 105 4.05 -3.17 -18.74
C SER A 105 2.73 -3.64 -18.11
N GLU A 106 2.74 -3.98 -16.82
CA GLU A 106 1.55 -4.33 -16.03
C GLU A 106 0.76 -3.09 -15.58
N LEU A 107 1.34 -1.88 -15.67
CA LEU A 107 0.61 -0.66 -15.35
C LEU A 107 -0.57 -0.44 -16.30
N THR A 108 -1.71 -0.08 -15.73
CA THR A 108 -2.90 0.28 -16.50
C THR A 108 -3.37 1.69 -16.15
N SER A 109 -4.36 2.18 -16.90
CA SER A 109 -5.06 3.42 -16.53
C SER A 109 -6.05 3.24 -15.37
N GLN A 110 -6.30 2.00 -14.96
CA GLN A 110 -7.22 1.68 -13.86
C GLN A 110 -6.43 1.53 -12.56
N PRO A 111 -6.98 2.01 -11.42
CA PRO A 111 -6.34 1.79 -10.14
C PRO A 111 -6.39 0.32 -9.74
N SER A 112 -5.39 -0.10 -8.98
CA SER A 112 -5.26 -1.48 -8.48
C SER A 112 -6.13 -1.74 -7.24
N THR A 113 -6.73 -0.71 -6.65
CA THR A 113 -7.46 -0.78 -5.38
C THR A 113 -8.95 -0.53 -5.58
N ARG A 114 -9.77 -1.41 -4.99
CA ARG A 114 -11.24 -1.29 -4.92
C ARG A 114 -11.77 -1.59 -3.52
N ASN A 115 -12.98 -1.19 -3.17
CA ASN A 115 -13.65 -1.67 -1.95
C ASN A 115 -14.48 -2.94 -2.24
N LEU A 116 -15.15 -3.48 -1.22
CA LEU A 116 -16.06 -4.63 -1.34
C LEU A 116 -17.29 -4.37 -2.23
N ASN A 117 -17.65 -3.11 -2.49
CA ASN A 117 -18.73 -2.74 -3.41
C ASN A 117 -18.26 -2.64 -4.88
N GLY A 118 -16.95 -2.71 -5.13
CA GLY A 118 -16.34 -2.61 -6.45
C GLY A 118 -15.93 -1.20 -6.88
N ASP A 119 -16.14 -0.19 -6.02
CA ASP A 119 -15.70 1.18 -6.25
C ASP A 119 -14.18 1.24 -6.33
N SER A 120 -13.65 2.05 -7.24
CA SER A 120 -12.22 2.14 -7.54
C SER A 120 -11.62 3.40 -6.97
N PHE A 121 -10.38 3.32 -6.47
CA PHE A 121 -9.73 4.44 -5.78
C PHE A 121 -8.46 4.92 -6.51
N PRO A 122 -8.55 5.91 -7.40
CA PRO A 122 -7.41 6.44 -8.12
C PRO A 122 -6.37 7.12 -7.23
N GLU A 123 -6.71 7.52 -6.01
CA GLU A 123 -5.79 8.04 -5.00
C GLU A 123 -4.68 7.02 -4.66
N MET A 124 -5.01 5.72 -4.74
CA MET A 124 -4.08 4.61 -4.51
C MET A 124 -3.25 4.23 -5.74
N GLY A 125 -3.58 4.78 -6.92
CA GLY A 125 -2.87 4.54 -8.18
C GLY A 125 -3.06 3.15 -8.78
N SER A 126 -2.44 2.96 -9.94
CA SER A 126 -2.23 1.66 -10.61
C SER A 126 -0.88 1.12 -10.18
N SER A 127 -0.81 -0.17 -9.85
CA SER A 127 0.37 -0.79 -9.23
C SER A 127 0.84 -2.02 -9.98
N PHE A 128 2.15 -2.25 -9.98
CA PHE A 128 2.77 -3.54 -10.28
C PHE A 128 3.80 -3.86 -9.20
N ALA A 129 4.21 -5.12 -9.10
CA ALA A 129 5.20 -5.56 -8.14
C ALA A 129 6.33 -6.34 -8.79
N ARG A 130 7.52 -6.25 -8.18
CA ARG A 130 8.68 -7.07 -8.49
C ARG A 130 9.23 -7.71 -7.21
N ILE A 131 9.82 -8.88 -7.35
CA ILE A 131 10.46 -9.61 -6.26
C ILE A 131 11.96 -9.50 -6.48
N GLU A 132 12.66 -8.90 -5.52
CA GLU A 132 14.12 -8.75 -5.55
C GLU A 132 14.71 -9.39 -4.29
N GLY A 133 15.29 -10.58 -4.42
CA GLY A 133 15.70 -11.36 -3.25
C GLY A 133 14.49 -11.74 -2.39
N ASP A 134 14.52 -11.35 -1.12
CA ASP A 134 13.44 -11.58 -0.16
C ASP A 134 12.48 -10.38 -0.04
N SER A 135 12.72 -9.30 -0.79
CA SER A 135 11.95 -8.06 -0.73
C SER A 135 10.87 -8.03 -1.82
N LEU A 136 9.66 -7.63 -1.44
CA LEU A 136 8.59 -7.31 -2.39
C LEU A 136 8.61 -5.81 -2.63
N ILE A 137 8.79 -5.39 -3.88
CA ILE A 137 8.78 -3.98 -4.25
C ILE A 137 7.54 -3.70 -5.08
N ILE A 138 6.67 -2.84 -4.57
CA ILE A 138 5.45 -2.37 -5.22
C ILE A 138 5.70 -0.97 -5.74
N GLU A 139 5.40 -0.72 -7.00
CA GLU A 139 5.44 0.62 -7.57
C GLU A 139 4.05 1.03 -8.01
N SER A 140 3.64 2.24 -7.67
CA SER A 140 2.34 2.81 -8.03
C SER A 140 2.49 4.14 -8.73
N ARG A 141 1.68 4.34 -9.77
CA ARG A 141 1.62 5.56 -10.59
C ARG A 141 0.17 5.86 -10.96
N ASN A 142 -0.06 6.89 -11.79
CA ASN A 142 -1.38 7.28 -12.28
C ASN A 142 -2.33 7.64 -11.13
N HIS A 143 -1.81 8.31 -10.10
CA HIS A 143 -2.60 8.73 -8.96
C HIS A 143 -3.58 9.85 -9.34
N ALA A 144 -4.71 9.93 -8.64
CA ALA A 144 -5.48 11.18 -8.61
C ALA A 144 -4.71 12.26 -7.82
N TYR A 145 -5.04 13.52 -8.08
CA TYR A 145 -4.69 14.61 -7.17
C TYR A 145 -5.27 14.31 -5.79
N GLY A 146 -4.50 14.59 -4.74
CA GLY A 146 -4.90 14.30 -3.37
C GLY A 146 -3.79 14.60 -2.38
N TYR A 147 -3.74 13.85 -1.28
CA TYR A 147 -2.80 14.10 -0.20
C TYR A 147 -2.20 12.82 0.36
N ILE A 148 -0.87 12.74 0.39
CA ILE A 148 -0.11 11.66 1.02
C ILE A 148 -0.35 11.67 2.54
N ARG A 149 -0.36 12.86 3.15
CA ARG A 149 -0.64 13.08 4.58
C ARG A 149 -1.73 14.14 4.74
N THR A 150 -2.92 13.75 5.15
CA THR A 150 -4.04 14.68 5.32
C THR A 150 -3.85 15.61 6.52
N SER A 151 -3.34 15.12 7.66
CA SER A 151 -3.11 15.97 8.85
C SER A 151 -2.21 17.21 8.64
N ARG A 152 -1.45 17.27 7.54
CA ARG A 152 -0.58 18.39 7.17
C ARG A 152 -0.73 18.82 5.70
N GLY A 153 -1.72 18.31 4.98
CA GLY A 153 -1.95 18.65 3.57
C GLY A 153 -0.77 18.36 2.65
N ILE A 154 -0.05 17.25 2.86
CA ILE A 154 1.11 16.91 2.00
C ILE A 154 0.59 16.39 0.67
N PRO A 155 0.82 17.10 -0.45
CA PRO A 155 0.08 16.85 -1.68
C PRO A 155 0.59 15.62 -2.44
N GLN A 156 -0.30 15.11 -3.30
CA GLN A 156 -0.08 14.06 -4.28
C GLN A 156 -0.58 14.55 -5.64
N SER A 157 0.11 14.18 -6.72
CA SER A 157 -0.32 14.48 -8.08
C SER A 157 -0.32 13.22 -8.97
N PRO A 158 -0.89 13.29 -10.19
CA PRO A 158 -0.75 12.23 -11.18
C PRO A 158 0.68 11.91 -11.61
N SER A 159 1.63 12.83 -11.37
CA SER A 159 3.06 12.62 -11.64
C SER A 159 3.78 11.95 -10.46
N THR A 160 3.12 11.78 -9.33
CA THR A 160 3.70 11.12 -8.16
C THR A 160 3.91 9.64 -8.44
N ILE A 161 5.11 9.16 -8.15
CA ILE A 161 5.46 7.74 -8.12
C ILE A 161 5.58 7.33 -6.65
N ALA A 162 4.84 6.31 -6.23
CA ALA A 162 4.94 5.72 -4.90
C ALA A 162 5.62 4.35 -4.99
N ILE A 163 6.74 4.19 -4.30
CA ILE A 163 7.48 2.92 -4.20
C ILE A 163 7.33 2.40 -2.77
N GLU A 164 6.92 1.15 -2.63
CA GLU A 164 6.78 0.46 -1.35
C GLU A 164 7.74 -0.74 -1.37
N VAL A 165 8.70 -0.76 -0.45
CA VAL A 165 9.61 -1.89 -0.27
C VAL A 165 9.18 -2.61 1.01
N LEU A 166 8.74 -3.86 0.87
CA LEU A 166 8.25 -4.69 1.96
C LEU A 166 9.25 -5.81 2.24
N GLU A 167 9.72 -5.88 3.48
CA GLU A 167 10.77 -6.79 3.94
C GLU A 167 10.38 -7.45 5.25
N VAL A 168 10.58 -8.76 5.36
CA VAL A 168 10.27 -9.50 6.59
C VAL A 168 11.54 -9.90 7.32
N GLU A 169 11.67 -9.41 8.55
CA GLU A 169 12.76 -9.73 9.47
C GLU A 169 12.19 -10.46 10.69
N GLY A 170 12.22 -11.80 10.66
CA GLY A 170 11.61 -12.63 11.70
C GLY A 170 10.08 -12.47 11.74
N GLU A 171 9.56 -11.89 12.82
CA GLU A 171 8.12 -11.66 13.04
C GLU A 171 7.67 -10.22 12.73
N THR A 172 8.58 -9.42 12.16
CA THR A 172 8.35 -8.02 11.82
C THR A 172 8.35 -7.85 10.30
N LEU A 173 7.31 -7.19 9.78
CA LEU A 173 7.29 -6.66 8.43
C LEU A 173 7.67 -5.18 8.49
N HIS A 174 8.75 -4.83 7.81
CA HIS A 174 9.17 -3.45 7.58
C HIS A 174 8.69 -2.99 6.21
N ILE A 175 8.10 -1.80 6.14
CA ILE A 175 7.66 -1.19 4.89
C ILE A 175 8.30 0.19 4.77
N THR A 176 9.08 0.40 3.72
CA THR A 176 9.58 1.73 3.33
C THR A 176 8.75 2.25 2.16
N HIS A 177 8.06 3.37 2.35
CA HIS A 177 7.35 4.12 1.30
C HIS A 177 8.20 5.30 0.84
N THR A 178 8.49 5.38 -0.44
CA THR A 178 9.15 6.53 -1.07
C THR A 178 8.23 7.16 -2.10
N TYR A 179 7.92 8.45 -1.92
CA TYR A 179 7.16 9.24 -2.88
C TYR A 179 8.10 10.17 -3.65
N ILE A 180 8.01 10.10 -4.97
CA ILE A 180 8.83 10.87 -5.90
C ILE A 180 7.91 11.71 -6.78
N ASP A 181 8.07 13.03 -6.72
CA ASP A 181 7.40 13.98 -7.59
C ASP A 181 8.20 15.29 -7.59
N GLU A 182 9.02 15.53 -8.63
CA GLU A 182 9.90 16.70 -8.69
C GLU A 182 9.13 18.03 -8.80
N SER A 183 7.84 17.99 -9.13
CA SER A 183 6.99 19.19 -9.11
C SER A 183 6.57 19.57 -7.69
N ILE A 184 6.46 18.60 -6.78
CA ILE A 184 6.00 18.80 -5.40
C ILE A 184 7.17 18.83 -4.40
N PHE A 185 8.16 17.96 -4.57
CA PHE A 185 9.22 17.72 -3.61
C PHE A 185 10.62 18.10 -4.15
N GLU A 186 11.43 18.74 -3.31
CA GLU A 186 12.85 19.01 -3.60
C GLU A 186 13.72 17.75 -3.45
N LYS A 187 13.27 16.79 -2.63
CA LYS A 187 13.82 15.43 -2.47
C LYS A 187 12.68 14.46 -2.13
N PRO A 188 12.80 13.17 -2.46
CA PRO A 188 11.73 12.20 -2.18
C PRO A 188 11.28 12.22 -0.71
N LEU A 189 9.98 12.08 -0.49
CA LEU A 189 9.41 11.87 0.84
C LEU A 189 9.49 10.39 1.19
N VAL A 190 10.13 10.05 2.30
CA VAL A 190 10.30 8.68 2.78
C VAL A 190 9.55 8.48 4.09
N LEU A 191 8.74 7.43 4.16
CA LEU A 191 7.98 7.01 5.34
C LEU A 191 8.34 5.56 5.65
N GLU A 192 8.54 5.21 6.92
CA GLU A 192 8.80 3.82 7.31
C GLU A 192 7.73 3.36 8.30
N TYR A 193 7.30 2.11 8.16
CA TYR A 193 6.33 1.48 9.04
C TYR A 193 6.79 0.09 9.45
N PHE A 194 6.51 -0.27 10.70
CA PHE A 194 6.79 -1.59 11.24
C PHE A 194 5.48 -2.26 11.59
N PHE A 195 5.38 -3.54 11.27
CA PHE A 195 4.20 -4.35 11.56
C PHE A 195 4.61 -5.63 12.26
N ARG A 196 3.82 -6.02 13.25
CA ARG A 196 3.93 -7.34 13.88
C ARG A 196 3.03 -8.34 13.19
N ARG A 197 3.45 -9.61 13.15
CA ARG A 197 2.61 -10.71 12.69
C ARG A 197 1.35 -10.87 13.56
N ALA A 198 0.23 -11.18 12.92
CA ALA A 198 -1.09 -11.24 13.51
C ALA A 198 -2.01 -12.26 12.81
N ASP A 199 -1.49 -13.41 12.37
CA ASP A 199 -2.21 -14.41 11.55
C ASP A 199 -3.52 -14.94 12.17
N GLY A 200 -3.70 -14.81 13.49
CA GLY A 200 -4.96 -15.15 14.18
C GLY A 200 -6.02 -14.05 14.17
N THR A 201 -5.74 -12.89 13.56
CA THR A 201 -6.66 -11.76 13.48
C THR A 201 -7.38 -11.76 12.15
N GLU A 202 -8.70 -11.76 12.20
CA GLU A 202 -9.56 -11.64 11.02
C GLU A 202 -9.74 -10.17 10.65
N LEU A 203 -9.83 -9.92 9.34
CA LEU A 203 -10.25 -8.61 8.81
C LEU A 203 -11.76 -8.55 8.88
N ASN A 204 -12.30 -7.60 9.64
CA ASN A 204 -13.73 -7.36 9.70
C ASN A 204 -14.16 -6.46 8.53
N ASN A 205 -15.47 -6.43 8.27
CA ASN A 205 -16.00 -5.38 7.40
C ASN A 205 -16.01 -4.07 8.18
N TYR A 206 -15.31 -3.06 7.67
CA TYR A 206 -15.29 -1.72 8.24
C TYR A 206 -16.63 -1.00 8.02
N ASN A 207 -17.31 -1.28 6.90
CA ASN A 207 -18.62 -0.72 6.55
C ASN A 207 -18.64 0.80 6.69
N CYS A 208 -17.70 1.49 6.02
CA CYS A 208 -17.68 2.94 6.04
C CYS A 208 -18.98 3.47 5.44
N THR A 209 -19.82 4.04 6.29
CA THR A 209 -20.92 4.91 5.90
C THR A 209 -20.40 6.32 6.10
N ASP A 210 -20.45 7.16 5.06
CA ASP A 210 -19.88 8.52 5.01
C ASP A 210 -19.67 9.11 6.41
N ALA A 211 -18.43 9.54 6.69
CA ALA A 211 -18.14 10.27 7.91
C ALA A 211 -18.70 11.68 7.75
N ASN A 212 -20.03 11.80 7.66
CA ASN A 212 -20.69 13.08 7.78
C ASN A 212 -20.58 13.47 9.27
N TYR A 213 -19.58 14.30 9.55
CA TYR A 213 -19.27 14.82 10.88
C TYR A 213 -20.33 15.82 11.34
N ASP A 214 -21.63 15.43 11.35
CA ASP A 214 -22.70 16.21 12.00
C ASP A 214 -22.30 16.53 13.46
N TRP A 215 -21.53 15.63 14.10
CA TRP A 215 -21.03 15.83 15.47
C TRP A 215 -19.97 16.93 15.62
N PHE A 216 -19.27 17.32 14.55
CA PHE A 216 -18.23 18.37 14.62
C PHE A 216 -18.83 19.76 14.42
N ASP A 217 -19.89 19.87 13.62
CA ASP A 217 -20.75 21.06 13.56
C ASP A 217 -21.48 21.28 14.90
N GLU A 218 -21.94 20.21 15.57
CA GLU A 218 -22.51 20.27 16.92
C GLU A 218 -21.51 20.73 17.99
N LEU A 219 -20.22 20.42 17.84
CA LEU A 219 -19.15 20.85 18.75
C LEU A 219 -18.85 22.34 18.68
N ASN A 220 -18.99 22.94 17.49
CA ASN A 220 -18.70 24.35 17.25
C ASN A 220 -19.96 25.23 17.30
N ALA A 221 -21.15 24.64 17.49
CA ALA A 221 -22.41 25.34 17.68
C ALA A 221 -22.66 25.83 19.12
N ASN A 222 -21.67 25.71 20.03
CA ASN A 222 -21.73 26.21 21.42
C ASN A 222 -20.75 27.36 21.67
#